data_AF-X1CKN0-F1
#
_entry.id   AF-X1CKN0-F1
#
_cell.length_a   1.000
_cell.length_b   1.000
_cell.length_c   1.000
_cell.angle_alpha   90.00
_cell.angle_beta   90.00
_cell.angle_gamma   90.00
#
_symmetry.space_group_name_H-M   'P 1'
#
loop_
_entity.id
_entity.type
_entity.pdbx_description
1 polymer ?
#
loop_
_entity_poly.entity_id
_entity_poly.type
_entity_poly.pdbx_seq_one_letter_code
_entity_poly.pdbx_strand_id
1 'polypeptide(L)'
;GYDCKFTYKKISIGLDALLNRAKFIACNRVANFPGEKGNLLPGCGPMVAAIASASGKKPDFVIGKPNTFMLELITQDNRFRPKELLMIGDAPENDIIMVNHFGSPSVLVTQAISSIDLTVTN
;
A
#
# COMPACT_ATOMS: atom_id res chain seq x y z
N GLY A 1 1.00 5.55 9.12
CA GLY A 1 1.92 4.75 8.27
C GLY A 1 2.58 3.68 9.12
N TYR A 2 3.60 3.00 8.58
CA TYR A 2 4.44 2.07 9.34
C TYR A 2 5.28 2.84 10.39
N ASP A 3 5.35 2.30 11.60
CA ASP A 3 6.00 2.91 12.75
C ASP A 3 6.47 1.82 13.73
N CYS A 4 7.77 1.53 13.75
CA CYS A 4 8.36 0.54 14.66
C CYS A 4 8.29 0.93 16.14
N LYS A 5 7.93 2.18 16.46
CA LYS A 5 7.71 2.70 17.82
C LYS A 5 6.22 2.96 18.06
N PHE A 6 5.35 2.15 17.46
CA PHE A 6 3.90 2.24 17.68
C PHE A 6 3.55 1.85 19.12
N THR A 7 2.82 2.71 19.82
CA THR A 7 2.53 2.56 21.25
C THR A 7 1.07 2.89 21.54
N TYR A 8 0.58 2.47 22.71
CA TYR A 8 -0.74 2.85 23.20
C TYR A 8 -0.98 4.38 23.13
N LYS A 9 0.02 5.18 23.53
CA LYS A 9 -0.06 6.65 23.46
C LYS A 9 -0.39 7.15 22.04
N LYS A 10 0.22 6.55 21.00
CA LYS A 10 -0.05 6.92 19.60
C LYS A 10 -1.45 6.48 19.16
N ILE A 11 -1.96 5.36 19.65
CA ILE A 11 -3.36 4.94 19.44
C ILE A 11 -4.30 5.98 20.05
N SER A 12 -4.06 6.41 21.29
CA SER A 12 -4.89 7.43 21.97
C SER A 12 -4.91 8.75 21.21
N ILE A 13 -3.75 9.21 20.72
CA ILE A 13 -3.68 10.44 19.88
C ILE A 13 -4.50 10.27 18.59
N GLY A 14 -4.36 9.12 17.91
CA GLY A 14 -5.14 8.84 16.71
C GLY A 14 -6.64 8.81 16.98
N LEU A 15 -7.08 8.16 18.07
CA LEU A 15 -8.47 8.12 18.49
C LEU A 15 -9.02 9.53 18.74
N ASP A 16 -8.33 10.34 19.52
CA ASP A 16 -8.74 11.70 19.85
C ASP A 16 -8.89 12.57 18.59
N ALA A 17 -7.93 12.49 17.65
CA ALA A 17 -8.05 13.17 16.37
C ALA A 17 -9.31 12.75 15.59
N LEU A 18 -9.63 11.44 15.56
CA LEU A 18 -10.80 10.92 14.84
C LEU A 18 -12.13 11.27 15.50
N LEU A 19 -12.16 11.42 16.83
CA LEU A 19 -13.31 11.94 17.57
C LEU A 19 -13.52 13.43 17.25
N ASN A 20 -12.43 14.18 17.08
CA ASN A 20 -12.40 15.57 16.61
C ASN A 20 -12.56 15.71 15.08
N ARG A 21 -13.16 14.71 14.42
CA ARG A 21 -13.51 14.72 12.99
C ARG A 21 -12.33 14.84 12.01
N ALA A 22 -11.10 14.52 12.43
CA ALA A 22 -10.00 14.38 11.50
C ALA A 22 -10.27 13.27 10.47
N LYS A 23 -9.64 13.38 9.29
CA LYS A 23 -9.66 12.34 8.27
C LYS A 23 -8.71 11.20 8.64
N PHE A 24 -9.15 9.97 8.44
CA PHE A 24 -8.36 8.78 8.65
C PHE A 24 -7.76 8.30 7.32
N ILE A 25 -6.51 8.67 7.03
CA ILE A 25 -5.82 8.25 5.81
C ILE A 25 -4.75 7.21 6.15
N ALA A 26 -4.74 6.09 5.43
CA ALA A 26 -3.74 5.04 5.58
C ALA A 26 -2.81 4.98 4.36
N CYS A 27 -1.51 4.83 4.60
CA CYS A 27 -0.54 4.69 3.50
C CYS A 27 -0.69 3.35 2.77
N ASN A 28 -0.87 2.26 3.51
CA ASN A 28 -1.20 0.93 3.01
C ASN A 28 -1.75 0.09 4.18
N ARG A 29 -2.17 -1.15 3.91
CA ARG A 29 -2.70 -2.08 4.91
C ARG A 29 -1.96 -3.42 4.93
N VAL A 30 -0.69 -3.43 4.52
CA VAL A 30 0.15 -4.63 4.50
C VAL A 30 0.21 -5.23 5.91
N ALA A 31 -0.17 -6.51 6.04
CA ALA A 31 -0.28 -7.17 7.34
C ALA A 31 1.09 -7.39 8.00
N ASN A 32 2.04 -7.91 7.23
CA ASN A 32 3.40 -8.22 7.67
C ASN A 32 4.35 -8.21 6.46
N PHE A 33 5.65 -8.27 6.73
CA PHE A 33 6.71 -8.38 5.72
C PHE A 33 7.87 -9.24 6.26
N PRO A 34 8.68 -9.86 5.39
CA PRO A 34 9.84 -10.64 5.82
C PRO A 34 10.92 -9.73 6.41
N GLY A 35 11.39 -10.07 7.60
CA GLY A 35 12.57 -9.48 8.22
C GLY A 35 13.86 -10.18 7.79
N GLU A 36 15.00 -9.52 8.00
CA GLU A 36 16.32 -10.00 7.58
C GLU A 36 16.71 -11.39 8.13
N LYS A 37 16.15 -11.77 9.28
CA LYS A 37 16.43 -13.05 9.94
C LYS A 37 15.43 -14.16 9.57
N GLY A 38 14.63 -13.94 8.52
CA GLY A 38 13.58 -14.88 8.10
C GLY A 38 12.35 -14.89 9.00
N ASN A 39 12.27 -14.01 10.01
CA ASN A 39 11.08 -13.82 10.82
C ASN A 39 10.09 -12.86 10.12
N LEU A 40 8.80 -12.95 10.45
CA LEU A 40 7.82 -11.95 9.99
C LEU A 40 7.81 -10.75 10.92
N LEU A 41 7.76 -9.55 10.34
CA LEU A 41 7.61 -8.28 11.03
C LEU A 41 6.25 -7.66 10.71
N PRO A 42 5.59 -6.98 11.66
CA PRO A 42 4.30 -6.36 11.44
C PRO A 42 4.41 -5.20 10.45
N GLY A 43 3.50 -5.14 9.48
CA GLY A 43 3.41 -4.03 8.51
C GLY A 43 2.62 -2.84 9.04
N CYS A 44 2.13 -1.98 8.14
CA CYS A 44 1.25 -0.86 8.50
C CYS A 44 -0.17 -1.33 8.89
N GLY A 45 -0.61 -2.49 8.39
CA GLY A 45 -1.94 -3.06 8.61
C GLY A 45 -2.33 -3.17 10.09
N PRO A 46 -1.50 -3.78 10.97
CA PRO A 46 -1.76 -3.85 12.41
C PRO A 46 -1.93 -2.49 13.08
N MET A 47 -1.14 -1.49 12.70
CA MET A 47 -1.22 -0.13 13.27
C MET A 47 -2.51 0.57 12.86
N VAL A 48 -2.89 0.45 11.58
CA VAL A 48 -4.16 0.93 11.04
C VAL A 48 -5.34 0.22 11.73
N ALA A 49 -5.25 -1.10 11.92
CA ALA A 49 -6.28 -1.89 12.56
C ALA A 49 -6.48 -1.51 14.03
N ALA A 50 -5.40 -1.21 14.77
CA ALA A 50 -5.49 -0.76 16.15
C ALA A 50 -6.25 0.57 16.28
N ILE A 51 -5.93 1.57 15.44
CA ILE A 51 -6.64 2.85 15.42
C ILE A 51 -8.09 2.67 14.95
N ALA A 52 -8.31 1.84 13.92
CA ALA A 52 -9.65 1.56 13.41
C ALA A 52 -10.55 0.88 14.44
N SER A 53 -10.00 -0.10 15.17
CA SER A 53 -10.71 -0.78 16.24
C SER A 53 -11.01 0.16 17.40
N ALA A 54 -10.05 0.99 17.82
CA ALA A 54 -10.24 1.94 18.92
C ALA A 54 -11.30 3.01 18.61
N SER A 55 -11.40 3.45 17.36
CA SER A 55 -12.33 4.50 16.93
C SER A 55 -13.67 3.99 16.39
N GLY A 56 -13.78 2.69 16.11
CA GLY A 56 -14.92 2.12 15.38
C GLY A 56 -15.02 2.57 13.91
N LYS A 57 -13.99 3.25 13.37
CA LYS A 57 -13.97 3.80 12.01
C LYS A 57 -12.93 3.06 11.16
N LYS A 58 -13.26 2.83 9.88
CA LYS A 58 -12.27 2.41 8.89
C LYS A 58 -11.54 3.65 8.32
N PRO A 59 -10.34 3.49 7.73
CA PRO A 59 -9.73 4.58 6.97
C PRO A 59 -10.70 5.13 5.93
N ASP A 60 -10.82 6.45 5.86
CA ASP A 60 -11.55 7.16 4.80
C ASP A 60 -10.89 6.90 3.44
N PHE A 61 -9.57 6.73 3.43
CA PHE A 61 -8.82 6.47 2.21
C PHE A 61 -7.57 5.64 2.49
N VAL A 62 -7.21 4.77 1.55
CA VAL A 62 -5.94 4.04 1.53
C VAL A 62 -5.20 4.45 0.26
N ILE A 63 -4.03 5.07 0.43
CA ILE A 63 -3.25 5.65 -0.67
C ILE A 63 -2.58 4.58 -1.52
N GLY A 64 -1.95 3.60 -0.86
CA GLY A 64 -1.12 2.61 -1.52
C GLY A 64 -1.92 1.59 -2.33
N LYS A 65 -1.17 0.74 -3.02
CA LYS A 65 -1.68 -0.37 -3.83
C LYS A 65 -2.78 -1.17 -3.10
N PRO A 66 -3.87 -1.56 -3.78
CA PRO A 66 -4.09 -1.49 -5.23
C PRO A 66 -4.70 -0.15 -5.74
N ASN A 67 -4.69 0.92 -4.95
CA ASN A 67 -5.26 2.21 -5.34
C ASN A 67 -4.40 2.92 -6.42
N THR A 68 -5.04 3.43 -7.47
CA THR A 68 -4.41 4.11 -8.62
C THR A 68 -3.92 5.53 -8.34
N PHE A 69 -4.29 6.10 -7.19
CA PHE A 69 -4.05 7.51 -6.86
C PHE A 69 -2.58 7.95 -7.06
N MET A 70 -1.61 7.12 -6.71
CA MET A 70 -0.20 7.45 -6.94
C MET A 70 0.16 7.55 -8.42
N LEU A 71 -0.38 6.66 -9.26
CA LEU A 71 -0.17 6.69 -10.71
C LEU A 71 -0.84 7.90 -11.35
N GLU A 72 -2.04 8.26 -10.87
CA GLU A 72 -2.78 9.45 -11.31
C GLU A 72 -2.00 10.75 -11.03
N LEU A 73 -1.40 10.87 -9.84
CA LEU A 73 -0.56 12.03 -9.51
C LEU A 73 0.67 12.10 -10.42
N ILE A 74 1.36 10.97 -10.62
CA ILE A 74 2.57 10.93 -11.48
C ILE A 74 2.24 11.31 -12.93
N THR A 75 1.13 10.81 -13.49
CA THR A 75 0.74 11.17 -14.86
C THR A 75 0.29 12.61 -15.00
N GLN A 76 -0.44 13.14 -14.01
CA GLN A 76 -0.87 14.54 -14.04
C GLN A 76 0.31 15.50 -13.97
N ASP A 77 1.24 15.28 -13.04
CA ASP A 77 2.41 16.16 -12.84
C ASP A 77 3.34 16.18 -14.05
N ASN A 78 3.47 15.04 -14.74
CA ASN A 78 4.39 14.87 -15.87
C ASN A 78 3.70 14.89 -17.24
N ARG A 79 2.36 15.01 -17.28
CA ARG A 79 1.52 14.97 -18.48
C ARG A 79 1.69 13.68 -19.32
N PHE A 80 1.97 12.57 -18.66
CA PHE A 80 2.02 11.25 -19.31
C PHE A 80 0.62 10.68 -19.49
N ARG A 81 0.42 9.90 -20.56
CA ARG A 81 -0.76 9.05 -20.73
C ARG A 81 -0.50 7.71 -20.04
N PRO A 82 -1.54 6.98 -19.58
CA PRO A 82 -1.36 5.65 -18.97
C PRO A 82 -0.51 4.70 -19.82
N LYS A 83 -0.69 4.69 -21.14
CA LYS A 83 0.09 3.83 -22.06
C LYS A 83 1.59 4.15 -22.12
N GLU A 84 2.04 5.26 -21.54
CA GLU A 84 3.44 5.69 -21.49
C GLU A 84 4.12 5.30 -20.17
N LEU A 85 3.38 4.64 -19.27
CA LEU A 85 3.89 4.06 -18.02
C LEU A 85 3.94 2.54 -18.12
N LEU A 86 5.04 1.96 -17.66
CA LEU A 86 5.19 0.52 -17.46
C LEU A 86 5.41 0.28 -15.96
N MET A 87 4.50 -0.46 -15.32
CA MET A 87 4.68 -0.89 -13.93
C MET A 87 5.55 -2.14 -13.88
N ILE A 88 6.53 -2.18 -12.98
CA ILE A 88 7.31 -3.39 -12.70
C ILE A 88 7.10 -3.70 -11.22
N GLY A 89 6.60 -4.89 -10.92
CA GLY A 89 6.26 -5.29 -9.55
C GLY A 89 6.33 -6.80 -9.33
N ASP A 90 6.27 -7.22 -8.08
CA ASP A 90 6.45 -8.61 -7.65
C ASP A 90 5.20 -9.20 -7.00
N ALA A 91 4.22 -8.37 -6.67
CA ALA A 91 3.02 -8.78 -5.96
C ALA A 91 1.76 -8.62 -6.85
N PRO A 92 1.28 -9.70 -7.49
CA PRO A 92 0.13 -9.67 -8.38
C PRO A 92 -1.10 -8.99 -7.77
N GLU A 93 -1.39 -9.28 -6.51
CA GLU A 93 -2.57 -8.81 -5.77
C GLU A 93 -2.53 -7.32 -5.43
N ASN A 94 -1.42 -6.62 -5.69
CA ASN A 94 -1.31 -5.20 -5.40
C ASN A 94 -0.73 -4.39 -6.58
N ASP A 95 0.41 -4.78 -7.15
CA ASP A 95 1.07 -4.07 -8.24
C ASP A 95 0.28 -4.18 -9.53
N ILE A 96 0.01 -5.43 -9.92
CA ILE A 96 -0.63 -5.75 -11.20
C ILE A 96 -2.11 -5.34 -11.16
N ILE A 97 -2.79 -5.50 -10.03
CA ILE A 97 -4.16 -4.98 -9.89
C ILE A 97 -4.19 -3.45 -10.00
N MET A 98 -3.27 -2.73 -9.34
CA MET A 98 -3.24 -1.27 -9.41
C MET A 98 -3.04 -0.78 -10.84
N VAL A 99 -2.04 -1.30 -11.53
CA VAL A 99 -1.69 -0.85 -12.88
C VAL A 99 -2.76 -1.24 -13.92
N ASN A 100 -3.39 -2.41 -13.76
CA ASN A 100 -4.51 -2.82 -14.61
C ASN A 100 -5.72 -1.88 -14.43
N HIS A 101 -6.05 -1.51 -13.18
CA HIS A 101 -7.10 -0.50 -12.93
C HIS A 101 -6.76 0.86 -13.52
N PHE A 102 -5.47 1.20 -13.60
CA PHE A 102 -5.01 2.46 -14.18
C PHE A 102 -4.97 2.43 -15.71
N GLY A 103 -4.94 1.25 -16.34
CA GLY A 103 -4.89 1.09 -17.79
C GLY A 103 -3.49 1.21 -18.39
N SER A 104 -2.48 0.79 -17.64
CA SER A 104 -1.07 0.77 -18.06
C SER A 104 -0.55 -0.68 -18.18
N PRO A 105 0.41 -0.95 -19.07
CA PRO A 105 1.06 -2.26 -19.13
C PRO A 105 1.89 -2.53 -17.86
N SER A 106 2.15 -3.81 -17.57
CA SER A 106 3.05 -4.18 -16.49
C SER A 106 3.90 -5.41 -16.72
N VAL A 107 4.97 -5.52 -15.94
CA VAL A 107 5.84 -6.69 -15.84
C VAL A 107 5.76 -7.23 -14.43
N LEU A 108 5.32 -8.48 -14.30
CA LEU A 108 5.39 -9.23 -13.05
C LEU A 108 6.76 -9.91 -12.96
N VAL A 109 7.48 -9.62 -11.88
CA VAL A 109 8.77 -10.23 -11.54
C VAL A 109 8.53 -11.25 -10.45
N THR A 110 8.75 -12.53 -10.74
CA THR A 110 8.69 -13.58 -9.70
C THR A 110 10.06 -14.20 -9.49
N GLN A 111 10.38 -14.52 -8.23
CA GLN A 111 11.57 -15.32 -7.92
C GLN A 111 11.21 -16.80 -7.97
N ALA A 112 11.71 -17.51 -8.99
CA ALA A 112 11.85 -18.95 -8.95
C ALA A 112 13.21 -19.30 -8.32
N ILE A 113 13.31 -20.50 -7.74
CA ILE A 113 14.45 -20.99 -6.95
C ILE A 113 15.82 -20.82 -7.65
N SER A 114 15.84 -20.69 -8.99
CA SER A 114 17.05 -20.54 -9.80
C SER A 114 16.97 -19.52 -10.95
N SER A 115 15.86 -18.79 -11.10
CA SER A 115 15.68 -17.82 -12.20
C SER A 115 14.66 -16.74 -11.86
N ILE A 116 14.83 -15.55 -12.45
CA ILE A 116 13.80 -14.51 -12.46
C ILE A 116 12.89 -14.79 -13.65
N ASP A 117 11.59 -14.91 -13.41
CA ASP A 117 10.59 -14.98 -14.48
C ASP A 117 9.93 -13.61 -14.67
N LEU A 118 9.74 -13.22 -15.94
CA LEU A 118 9.20 -11.93 -16.36
C LEU A 118 7.97 -12.18 -17.23
N THR A 119 6.79 -11.85 -16.70
CA THR A 119 5.54 -11.91 -17.46
C THR A 119 5.06 -10.51 -17.79
N VAL A 120 4.88 -10.21 -19.09
CA VAL A 120 4.24 -8.97 -19.54
C VAL A 120 2.72 -9.15 -19.48
N THR A 121 2.03 -8.25 -18.80
CA THR A 121 0.57 -8.23 -18.69
C THR A 121 -0.01 -7.00 -19.37
N ASN A 122 -1.24 -7.14 -19.90
CA ASN A 122 -1.96 -6.11 -20.65
C ASN A 122 -2.92 -5.31 -19.78
#